data_AF-X1CKR4-F1
#
_entry.id   AF-X1CKR4-F1
#
_cell.length_a   1.000
_cell.length_b   1.000
_cell.length_c   1.000
_cell.angle_alpha   90.00
_cell.angle_beta   90.00
_cell.angle_gamma   90.00
#
_symmetry.space_group_name_H-M   'P 1'
#
loop_
_entity.id
_entity.type
_entity.pdbx_description
1 polymer ?
#
loop_
_entity_poly.entity_id
_entity_poly.type
_entity_poly.pdbx_seq_one_letter_code
_entity_poly.pdbx_strand_id
1 'polypeptide(L)'
;VAYTVYTNNTYCGAMRGFGATQMAFAYESQMDILAHKLRIDPIQFRLQNAYEIGSTTPNSQILTHSVRVKETIERAVEIAGWKGAAQ
;
A
#
# COMPACT_ATOMS: atom_id res chain seq x y z
N VAL A 1 -13.38 -5.41 -12.13
CA VAL A 1 -14.33 -4.37 -12.61
C VAL A 1 -14.69 -3.49 -11.43
N ALA A 2 -14.75 -2.18 -11.60
CA ALA A 2 -15.22 -1.23 -10.58
C ALA A 2 -16.53 -0.59 -11.05
N TYR A 3 -17.45 -0.31 -10.13
CA TYR A 3 -18.75 0.28 -10.42
C TYR A 3 -18.92 1.58 -9.63
N THR A 4 -19.43 2.61 -10.30
CA THR A 4 -19.90 3.84 -9.67
C THR A 4 -21.41 3.86 -9.73
N VAL A 5 -22.07 4.11 -8.61
CA VAL A 5 -23.54 4.08 -8.49
C VAL A 5 -24.08 5.43 -8.07
N TYR A 6 -25.20 5.84 -8.67
CA TYR A 6 -25.95 7.00 -8.23
C TYR A 6 -26.73 6.68 -6.95
N THR A 7 -26.80 7.64 -6.04
CA THR A 7 -27.56 7.53 -4.79
C THR A 7 -28.24 8.87 -4.48
N ASN A 8 -29.11 8.90 -3.47
CA ASN A 8 -29.71 10.13 -2.97
C ASN A 8 -28.83 10.92 -1.98
N ASN A 9 -27.57 10.51 -1.80
CA ASN A 9 -26.61 11.23 -0.95
C ASN A 9 -26.18 12.55 -1.61
N THR A 10 -25.55 13.42 -0.82
CA THR A 10 -24.88 14.62 -1.35
C THR A 10 -23.86 14.25 -2.41
N TYR A 11 -23.71 15.12 -3.41
CA TYR A 11 -22.81 14.88 -4.54
C TYR A 11 -21.37 14.60 -4.09
N CYS A 12 -20.83 13.47 -4.54
CA CYS A 12 -19.43 13.11 -4.38
C CYS A 12 -18.63 13.63 -5.58
N GLY A 13 -17.47 14.24 -5.32
CA GLY A 13 -16.59 14.76 -6.35
C GLY A 13 -15.13 14.37 -6.13
N ALA A 14 -14.23 15.14 -6.73
CA ALA A 14 -12.79 14.99 -6.52
C ALA A 14 -12.39 15.46 -5.13
N MET A 15 -11.59 14.65 -4.44
CA MET A 15 -10.87 15.02 -3.23
C MET A 15 -9.40 14.59 -3.39
N ARG A 16 -8.49 15.15 -2.58
CA ARG A 16 -7.05 14.85 -2.60
C ARG A 16 -6.82 13.33 -2.69
N GLY A 17 -6.26 12.89 -3.81
CA GLY A 17 -5.94 11.48 -4.09
C GLY A 17 -6.78 10.83 -5.19
N PHE A 18 -7.92 11.41 -5.60
CA PHE A 18 -8.74 10.90 -6.72
C PHE A 18 -9.04 9.39 -6.66
N GLY A 19 -9.47 8.88 -5.49
CA GLY A 19 -9.73 7.44 -5.30
C GLY A 19 -8.54 6.65 -4.72
N ALA A 20 -7.32 7.18 -4.84
CA ALA A 20 -6.11 6.49 -4.40
C ALA A 20 -6.09 6.26 -2.88
N THR A 21 -6.60 7.19 -2.08
CA THR A 21 -6.64 7.05 -0.62
C THR A 21 -7.60 5.95 -0.17
N GLN A 22 -8.76 5.85 -0.80
CA GLN A 22 -9.72 4.77 -0.55
C GLN A 22 -9.12 3.39 -0.91
N MET A 23 -8.45 3.31 -2.05
CA MET A 23 -7.77 2.08 -2.46
C MET A 23 -6.60 1.73 -1.55
N ALA A 24 -5.80 2.72 -1.15
CA ALA A 24 -4.70 2.55 -0.20
C ALA A 24 -5.16 1.95 1.11
N PHE A 25 -6.23 2.47 1.71
CA PHE A 25 -6.83 1.87 2.89
C PHE A 25 -7.21 0.40 2.65
N ALA A 26 -7.86 0.09 1.52
CA ALA A 26 -8.32 -1.26 1.23
C ALA A 26 -7.16 -2.27 1.09
N TYR A 27 -6.13 -1.96 0.28
CA TYR A 27 -5.03 -2.90 0.08
C TYR A 27 -4.06 -2.94 1.27
N GLU A 28 -3.83 -1.84 1.99
CA GLU A 28 -3.00 -1.86 3.19
C GLU A 28 -3.65 -2.65 4.33
N SER A 29 -4.98 -2.56 4.48
CA SER A 29 -5.73 -3.40 5.41
C SER A 29 -5.57 -4.89 5.06
N GLN A 30 -5.59 -5.23 3.76
CA GLN A 30 -5.33 -6.61 3.31
C GLN A 30 -3.90 -7.05 3.63
N MET A 31 -2.90 -6.18 3.43
CA MET A 31 -1.51 -6.47 3.77
C MET A 31 -1.34 -6.83 5.24
N ASP A 32 -1.95 -6.07 6.15
CA ASP A 32 -1.91 -6.39 7.59
C ASP A 32 -2.61 -7.70 7.91
N ILE A 33 -3.83 -7.92 7.39
CA ILE A 33 -4.58 -9.16 7.62
C ILE A 33 -3.78 -10.39 7.15
N LEU A 34 -3.13 -10.30 5.99
CA LEU A 34 -2.29 -11.38 5.45
C LEU A 34 -1.04 -11.60 6.30
N ALA A 35 -0.33 -10.54 6.67
CA ALA A 35 0.85 -10.62 7.53
C ALA A 35 0.52 -11.33 8.86
N HIS A 36 -0.58 -10.94 9.51
CA HIS A 36 -1.04 -11.58 10.75
C HIS A 36 -1.38 -13.06 10.56
N LYS A 37 -2.11 -13.41 9.49
CA LYS A 37 -2.46 -14.81 9.20
C LYS A 37 -1.23 -15.67 8.91
N LEU A 38 -0.23 -15.10 8.24
CA LEU A 38 1.03 -15.78 7.93
C LEU A 38 2.03 -15.73 9.09
N ARG A 39 1.73 -15.02 10.18
CA ARG A 39 2.62 -14.78 11.32
C ARG A 39 3.96 -14.14 10.91
N ILE A 40 3.90 -13.27 9.92
CA ILE A 40 5.02 -12.45 9.44
C ILE A 40 4.82 -11.03 9.99
N ASP A 41 5.89 -10.37 10.39
CA ASP A 41 5.83 -8.95 10.76
C ASP A 41 5.27 -8.11 9.60
N PRO A 42 4.30 -7.21 9.84
CA PRO A 42 3.62 -6.46 8.78
C PRO A 42 4.54 -5.52 8.00
N ILE A 43 5.63 -5.03 8.60
CA ILE A 43 6.64 -4.22 7.89
C ILE A 43 7.47 -5.13 6.99
N GLN A 44 7.93 -6.27 7.49
CA GLN A 44 8.67 -7.24 6.68
C GLN A 44 7.84 -7.75 5.50
N PHE A 45 6.56 -8.01 5.71
CA PHE A 45 5.66 -8.42 4.63
C PHE A 45 5.52 -7.35 3.54
N ARG A 46 5.49 -6.06 3.91
CA ARG A 46 5.52 -4.96 2.94
C ARG A 46 6.83 -4.87 2.19
N LEU A 47 7.97 -5.00 2.88
CA LEU A 47 9.30 -4.95 2.24
C LEU A 47 9.50 -6.10 1.23
N GLN A 48 8.96 -7.29 1.52
CA GLN A 48 9.01 -8.44 0.60
C GLN A 48 8.20 -8.21 -0.69
N ASN A 49 7.08 -7.47 -0.60
CA ASN A 49 6.18 -7.24 -1.74
C ASN A 49 6.34 -5.86 -2.40
N ALA A 50 7.22 -5.01 -1.87
CA ALA A 50 7.46 -3.68 -2.38
C ALA A 50 8.16 -3.70 -3.74
N TYR A 51 7.80 -2.75 -4.61
CA TYR A 51 8.41 -2.60 -5.91
C TYR A 51 9.91 -2.29 -5.85
N GLU A 52 10.61 -2.74 -6.88
CA GLU A 52 12.01 -2.46 -7.16
C GLU A 52 12.17 -1.98 -8.62
N ILE A 53 13.35 -1.45 -8.96
CA ILE A 53 13.69 -1.16 -10.36
C ILE A 53 13.57 -2.44 -11.19
N GLY A 54 12.93 -2.34 -12.36
CA GLY A 54 12.60 -3.47 -13.23
C GLY A 54 11.25 -4.12 -12.92
N SER A 55 10.60 -3.77 -11.82
CA SER A 55 9.24 -4.24 -11.53
C SER A 55 8.24 -3.76 -12.58
N THR A 56 7.26 -4.60 -12.87
CA THR A 56 6.15 -4.28 -13.79
C THR A 56 4.88 -4.02 -12.98
N THR A 57 4.23 -2.89 -13.23
CA THR A 57 2.95 -2.56 -12.59
C THR A 57 1.78 -3.31 -13.29
N PRO A 58 0.57 -3.35 -12.71
CA PRO A 58 -0.55 -4.09 -13.29
C PRO A 58 -0.98 -3.65 -14.70
N ASN A 59 -0.59 -2.44 -15.14
CA ASN A 59 -0.87 -1.93 -16.48
C ASN A 59 0.31 -2.16 -17.46
N SER A 60 1.26 -3.03 -17.11
CA SER A 60 2.47 -3.35 -17.89
C SER A 60 3.52 -2.22 -17.98
N GLN A 61 3.41 -1.16 -17.18
CA GLN A 61 4.49 -0.17 -17.07
C GLN A 61 5.69 -0.76 -16.30
N ILE A 62 6.87 -0.69 -16.91
CA ILE A 62 8.15 -1.06 -16.27
C ILE A 62 8.69 0.14 -15.50
N LEU A 63 9.00 -0.06 -14.22
CA LEU A 63 9.59 0.95 -13.36
C LEU A 63 11.10 0.98 -13.57
N THR A 64 11.61 1.99 -14.25
CA THR A 64 13.01 2.04 -14.68
C THR A 64 13.90 2.88 -13.76
N HIS A 65 13.34 3.83 -13.01
CA HIS A 65 14.09 4.77 -12.18
C HIS A 65 13.24 5.22 -10.99
N SER A 66 13.88 5.81 -9.97
CA SER A 66 13.21 6.49 -8.85
C SER A 66 12.20 5.65 -8.05
N VAL A 67 12.46 4.36 -7.87
CA VAL A 67 11.64 3.46 -7.05
C VAL A 67 12.27 3.34 -5.67
N ARG A 68 11.84 4.17 -4.72
CA ARG A 68 12.47 4.27 -3.38
C ARG A 68 11.57 3.88 -2.21
N VAL A 69 10.55 3.06 -2.49
CA VAL A 69 9.53 2.71 -1.50
C VAL A 69 10.13 1.92 -0.31
N LYS A 70 11.11 1.04 -0.57
CA LYS A 70 11.77 0.27 0.49
C LYS A 70 12.52 1.19 1.44
N GLU A 71 13.30 2.13 0.91
CA GLU A 71 14.04 3.09 1.74
C GLU A 71 13.11 4.00 2.53
N THR A 72 11.94 4.37 1.97
CA THR A 72 10.95 5.14 2.73
C THR A 72 10.36 4.35 3.90
N ILE A 73 10.11 3.05 3.71
CA ILE A 73 9.60 2.17 4.78
C ILE A 73 10.68 2.00 5.85
N GLU A 74 11.91 1.68 5.47
CA GLU A 74 13.04 1.50 6.39
C GLU A 74 13.27 2.75 7.24
N ARG A 75 13.26 3.94 6.61
CA ARG A 75 13.44 5.20 7.33
C ARG A 75 12.26 5.50 8.25
N ALA A 76 11.03 5.22 7.83
CA ALA A 76 9.85 5.41 8.67
C ALA A 76 9.88 4.50 9.90
N VAL A 77 10.30 3.25 9.74
CA VAL A 77 10.47 2.24 10.80
C VAL A 77 11.49 2.68 11.83
N GLU A 78 12.64 3.18 11.37
CA GLU A 78 13.70 3.71 12.24
C GLU A 78 13.18 4.88 13.08
N ILE A 79 12.54 5.87 12.44
CA ILE A 79 11.99 7.06 13.13
C ILE A 79 10.88 6.67 14.11
N ALA A 80 10.01 5.73 13.74
CA ALA A 80 8.91 5.27 14.57
C ALA A 80 9.37 4.37 15.73
N GLY A 81 10.61 3.88 15.72
CA GLY A 81 11.13 2.95 16.73
C GLY A 81 10.41 1.60 16.72
N TRP A 82 9.97 1.12 15.54
CA TRP A 82 9.27 -0.16 15.41
C TRP A 82 10.22 -1.33 15.68
N LYS A 83 9.92 -2.14 16.70
CA LYS A 83 10.78 -3.25 17.15
C LYS A 83 10.38 -4.62 16.60
N GLY A 84 9.44 -4.65 15.67
CA GLY A 84 8.79 -5.87 15.19
C GLY A 84 7.51 -6.19 15.98
N ALA A 85 6.57 -6.85 15.33
CA ALA A 85 5.43 -7.45 16.02
C ALA A 85 5.94 -8.50 17.01
N ALA A 86 5.85 -8.21 18.32
CA ALA A 86 6.02 -9.25 19.34
C ALA A 86 4.94 -10.31 19.10
N GLN A 87 5.37 -11.56 18.90
CA GLN A 87 4.48 -12.72 18.81
C GLN A 87 3.82 -13.00 20.16
#